data_AF-A0A2W6ZZD6-F1
#
_entry.id   AF-A0A2W6ZZD6-F1
#
_cell.length_a   1.000
_cell.length_b   1.000
_cell.length_c   1.000
_cell.angle_alpha   90.00
_cell.angle_beta   90.00
_cell.angle_gamma   90.00
#
_symmetry.space_group_name_H-M   'P 1'
#
loop_
_entity.id
_entity.type
_entity.pdbx_description
1 polymer ?
#
loop_
_entity_poly.entity_id
_entity_poly.type
_entity_poly.pdbx_seq_one_letter_code
_entity_poly.pdbx_strand_id
1 'polypeptide(L)'
;MQDRGNGVLAQSLHFTRLKSTSVTCAAAQSSVQAELKSRGFFSPYRANDGTRIARMVYPAVTLDSTSIGKYYYGAPPGRPQQLDINLSGDSDKLYQGLLSSPVYLSSLGARIIEACPDIGMVSFNHWHEGGVPVGFFPDATARTFQWVDLGEGPHTRQVPGEDGMNVMQFEWGYYFSP
;
A
#
# COMPACT_ATOMS: atom_id res chain seq x y z
N MET A 1 19.63 -36.46 34.33
CA MET A 1 18.19 -36.22 34.54
C MET A 1 17.92 -34.77 34.14
N GLN A 2 17.25 -34.60 33.00
CA GLN A 2 16.57 -33.41 32.45
C GLN A 2 17.26 -32.04 32.54
N ASP A 3 17.91 -31.72 31.42
CA ASP A 3 18.20 -30.39 30.91
C ASP A 3 16.87 -29.68 30.55
N ARG A 4 16.59 -28.52 31.16
CA ARG A 4 15.40 -27.71 30.84
C ARG A 4 15.77 -26.68 29.78
N GLY A 5 15.63 -27.09 28.51
CA GLY A 5 15.66 -26.18 27.38
C GLY A 5 14.48 -25.20 27.43
N ASN A 6 14.78 -23.92 27.65
CA ASN A 6 13.86 -22.82 27.39
C ASN A 6 13.56 -22.77 25.90
N GLY A 7 12.41 -23.31 25.51
CA GLY A 7 11.86 -23.16 24.17
C GLY A 7 11.36 -21.74 23.96
N VAL A 8 12.19 -20.91 23.31
CA VAL A 8 11.72 -19.68 22.68
C VAL A 8 10.84 -20.10 21.50
N LEU A 9 9.53 -19.95 21.66
CA LEU A 9 8.55 -20.08 20.58
C LEU A 9 8.82 -18.95 19.57
N ALA A 10 9.60 -19.26 18.53
CA ALA A 10 9.69 -18.42 17.34
C ALA A 10 8.32 -18.45 16.65
N GLN A 11 7.53 -17.39 16.86
CA GLN A 11 6.34 -17.14 16.05
C GLN A 11 6.78 -17.01 14.59
N SER A 12 6.26 -17.89 13.75
CA SER A 12 6.53 -17.91 12.31
C SER A 12 6.03 -16.60 11.69
N LEU A 13 6.95 -15.67 11.43
CA LEU A 13 6.70 -14.48 10.64
C LEU A 13 6.13 -14.89 9.27
N HIS A 14 4.89 -14.47 8.98
CA HIS A 14 4.26 -14.74 7.69
C HIS A 14 4.81 -13.78 6.64
N PHE A 15 5.94 -14.17 6.05
CA PHE A 15 6.46 -13.57 4.82
C PHE A 15 5.80 -14.23 3.62
N THR A 16 5.04 -13.46 2.83
CA THR A 16 4.55 -13.94 1.53
C THR A 16 5.70 -13.85 0.53
N ARG A 17 6.36 -14.97 0.27
CA ARG A 17 7.37 -15.10 -0.79
C ARG A 17 6.66 -15.17 -2.14
N LEU A 18 6.99 -14.27 -3.05
CA LEU A 18 6.43 -14.21 -4.40
C LEU A 18 6.76 -15.51 -5.18
N LYS A 19 5.73 -16.17 -5.71
CA LYS A 19 5.82 -17.33 -6.62
C LYS A 19 5.40 -16.88 -8.01
N SER A 20 6.37 -16.84 -8.93
CA SER A 20 6.15 -16.60 -10.35
C SER A 20 5.04 -17.49 -10.91
N THR A 21 3.86 -16.89 -11.11
CA THR A 21 2.75 -17.42 -11.89
C THR A 21 2.46 -16.41 -12.99
N SER A 22 2.07 -16.87 -14.18
CA SER A 22 1.84 -16.06 -15.38
C SER A 22 0.55 -15.20 -15.29
N VAL A 23 0.26 -14.63 -14.13
CA VAL A 23 -0.85 -13.70 -13.93
C VAL A 23 -0.43 -12.37 -14.54
N THR A 24 -1.20 -11.87 -15.49
CA THR A 24 -0.94 -10.55 -16.08
C THR A 24 -1.23 -9.47 -15.03
N CYS A 25 -0.52 -8.34 -15.11
CA CYS A 25 -0.75 -7.18 -14.24
C CYS A 25 -2.24 -6.78 -14.18
N ALA A 26 -2.92 -6.75 -15.33
CA ALA A 26 -4.36 -6.46 -15.40
C ALA A 26 -5.23 -7.48 -14.67
N ALA A 27 -4.89 -8.78 -14.72
CA ALA A 27 -5.61 -9.83 -14.00
C ALA A 27 -5.42 -9.71 -12.49
N ALA A 28 -4.21 -9.37 -12.02
CA ALA A 28 -3.95 -9.14 -10.60
C ALA A 28 -4.72 -7.93 -10.07
N GLN A 29 -4.70 -6.80 -10.80
CA GLN A 29 -5.50 -5.63 -10.47
C GLN A 29 -7.00 -5.95 -10.41
N SER A 30 -7.51 -6.66 -11.41
CA SER A 30 -8.92 -7.06 -11.48
C SER A 30 -9.32 -7.99 -10.34
N SER A 31 -8.44 -8.93 -9.96
CA SER A 31 -8.65 -9.84 -8.83
C SER A 31 -8.72 -9.11 -7.49
N VAL A 32 -7.80 -8.17 -7.25
CA VAL A 32 -7.83 -7.32 -6.05
C VAL A 32 -9.10 -6.46 -6.01
N GLN A 33 -9.47 -5.82 -7.12
CA GLN A 33 -10.72 -5.05 -7.20
C GLN A 33 -11.95 -5.92 -6.92
N ALA A 34 -12.01 -7.13 -7.47
CA ALA A 34 -13.12 -8.05 -7.24
C ALA A 34 -13.22 -8.45 -5.77
N GLU A 35 -12.09 -8.72 -5.11
CA GLU A 35 -12.08 -9.03 -3.68
C GLU A 35 -12.53 -7.84 -2.83
N LEU A 36 -12.00 -6.64 -3.10
CA LEU A 36 -12.42 -5.41 -2.41
C LEU A 36 -13.92 -5.15 -2.59
N LYS A 37 -14.45 -5.35 -3.81
CA LYS A 37 -15.87 -5.23 -4.11
C LYS A 37 -16.70 -6.24 -3.33
N SER A 38 -16.29 -7.51 -3.30
CA SER A 38 -17.00 -8.58 -2.58
C SER A 38 -17.11 -8.32 -1.08
N ARG A 39 -16.13 -7.61 -0.50
CA ARG A 39 -16.10 -7.22 0.91
C ARG A 39 -16.74 -5.85 1.19
N GLY A 40 -17.20 -5.15 0.15
CA GLY A 40 -17.85 -3.84 0.28
C GLY A 40 -16.90 -2.65 0.45
N PHE A 41 -15.62 -2.80 0.11
CA PHE A 41 -14.60 -1.74 0.17
C PHE A 41 -14.42 -0.99 -1.17
N PHE A 42 -15.12 -1.44 -2.22
CA PHE A 42 -15.01 -0.90 -3.57
C PHE A 42 -16.40 -0.81 -4.22
N SER A 43 -17.23 0.07 -3.67
CA SER A 43 -18.61 0.29 -4.10
C SER A 43 -18.99 1.77 -3.97
N PRO A 44 -19.76 2.34 -4.91
CA PRO A 44 -20.20 3.72 -4.80
C PRO A 44 -20.84 4.00 -3.44
N TYR A 45 -20.40 5.08 -2.80
CA TYR A 45 -20.88 5.49 -1.49
C TYR A 45 -21.53 6.86 -1.57
N ARG A 46 -22.61 7.02 -0.80
CA ARG A 46 -23.30 8.29 -0.67
C ARG A 46 -22.75 9.01 0.55
N ALA A 47 -21.84 9.94 0.30
CA ALA A 47 -21.25 10.76 1.34
C ALA A 47 -22.27 11.78 1.85
N ASN A 48 -22.53 11.75 3.16
CA ASN A 48 -23.23 12.82 3.85
C ASN A 48 -22.17 13.68 4.56
N ASP A 49 -21.81 14.81 3.96
CA ASP A 49 -20.79 15.74 4.48
C ASP A 49 -21.40 16.85 5.39
N GLY A 50 -22.62 16.63 5.88
CA GLY A 50 -23.35 17.62 6.68
C GLY A 50 -23.96 18.76 5.85
N THR A 51 -23.67 18.85 4.54
CA THR A 51 -24.38 19.74 3.62
C THR A 51 -25.53 18.98 2.95
N ARG A 52 -26.64 19.67 2.64
CA ARG A 52 -27.92 19.05 2.23
C ARG A 52 -27.87 18.25 0.91
N ILE A 53 -26.73 18.21 0.21
CA ILE A 53 -26.58 17.48 -1.05
C ILE A 53 -25.55 16.38 -0.87
N ALA A 54 -26.03 15.17 -0.63
CA ALA A 54 -25.17 14.01 -0.53
C ALA A 54 -24.48 13.72 -1.88
N ARG A 55 -23.14 13.75 -1.90
CA ARG A 55 -22.31 13.47 -3.09
C ARG A 55 -22.10 11.96 -3.24
N MET A 56 -22.27 11.45 -4.45
CA MET A 56 -21.83 10.08 -4.78
C MET A 56 -20.32 10.07 -5.00
N VAL A 57 -19.62 9.23 -4.23
CA VAL A 57 -18.20 8.95 -4.40
C VAL A 57 -18.07 7.58 -5.05
N TYR A 58 -17.29 7.52 -6.14
CA TYR A 58 -17.07 6.29 -6.90
C TYR A 58 -15.66 5.77 -6.64
N PRO A 59 -15.49 4.44 -6.52
CA PRO A 59 -14.17 3.87 -6.38
C PRO A 59 -13.46 3.92 -7.74
N ALA A 60 -12.14 4.05 -7.73
CA ALA A 60 -11.35 4.16 -8.95
C ALA A 60 -9.97 3.52 -8.77
N VAL A 61 -9.39 3.06 -9.87
CA VAL A 61 -7.98 2.68 -9.92
C VAL A 61 -7.27 3.61 -10.89
N THR A 62 -6.22 4.27 -10.43
CA THR A 62 -5.44 5.22 -11.22
C THR A 62 -3.97 4.85 -11.15
N LEU A 63 -3.30 4.87 -12.30
CA LEU A 63 -1.86 4.69 -12.37
C LEU A 63 -1.22 6.08 -12.37
N ASP A 64 -0.35 6.34 -11.40
CA ASP A 64 0.36 7.60 -11.27
C ASP A 64 1.87 7.36 -11.39
N SER A 65 2.45 7.85 -12.49
CA SER A 65 3.89 7.86 -12.71
C SER A 65 4.56 9.15 -12.25
N THR A 66 3.79 10.12 -11.77
CA THR A 66 4.23 11.46 -11.35
C THR A 66 4.13 11.69 -9.86
N SER A 67 3.40 10.84 -9.13
CA SER A 67 3.23 10.96 -7.69
C SER A 67 4.57 11.00 -6.98
N ILE A 68 4.70 11.92 -6.04
CA ILE A 68 5.85 11.95 -5.15
C ILE A 68 5.88 10.73 -4.21
N GLY A 69 4.72 10.10 -3.99
CA GLY A 69 4.58 8.95 -3.08
C GLY A 69 5.40 7.73 -3.48
N LYS A 70 5.82 7.59 -4.74
CA LYS A 70 6.70 6.48 -5.13
C LYS A 70 8.15 6.64 -4.66
N TYR A 71 8.56 7.83 -4.23
CA TYR A 71 9.92 8.13 -3.81
C TYR A 71 10.10 7.87 -2.30
N TYR A 72 9.88 6.63 -1.87
CA TYR A 72 10.15 6.21 -0.50
C TYR A 72 11.64 5.79 -0.35
N TYR A 73 12.24 6.07 0.82
CA TYR A 73 13.53 5.58 1.38
C TYR A 73 13.98 4.11 1.19
N GLY A 74 14.08 3.58 -0.02
CA GLY A 74 14.41 2.17 -0.23
C GLY A 74 13.53 1.51 -1.27
N ALA A 75 12.68 2.29 -1.94
CA ALA A 75 12.12 1.91 -3.22
C ALA A 75 13.26 1.39 -4.13
N PRO A 76 13.18 0.13 -4.60
CA PRO A 76 14.18 -0.40 -5.49
C PRO A 76 14.09 0.32 -6.85
N PRO A 77 15.23 0.48 -7.54
CA PRO A 77 15.26 1.08 -8.87
C PRO A 77 14.49 0.23 -9.89
N GLY A 78 13.95 0.87 -10.93
CA GLY A 78 13.27 0.19 -12.04
C GLY A 78 11.80 -0.15 -11.79
N ARG A 79 11.18 0.39 -10.72
CA ARG A 79 9.74 0.27 -10.45
C ARG A 79 9.08 1.65 -10.28
N PRO A 80 9.00 2.46 -11.35
CA PRO A 80 8.71 3.89 -11.25
C PRO A 80 7.23 4.24 -11.12
N GLN A 81 6.32 3.26 -11.02
CA GLN A 81 4.88 3.51 -11.02
C GLN A 81 4.26 3.30 -9.63
N GLN A 82 3.30 4.15 -9.31
CA GLN A 82 2.37 3.99 -8.21
C GLN A 82 0.98 3.64 -8.76
N LEU A 83 0.31 2.68 -8.12
CA LEU A 83 -1.09 2.38 -8.39
C LEU A 83 -1.94 2.87 -7.22
N ASP A 84 -2.82 3.82 -7.47
CA ASP A 84 -3.80 4.28 -6.50
C ASP A 84 -5.09 3.47 -6.63
N ILE A 85 -5.49 2.86 -5.53
CA ILE A 85 -6.80 2.22 -5.35
C ILE A 85 -7.62 3.17 -4.48
N ASN A 86 -8.42 4.00 -5.13
CA ASN A 86 -9.33 4.94 -4.49
C ASN A 86 -10.57 4.17 -4.02
N LEU A 87 -10.61 3.92 -2.72
CA LEU A 87 -11.65 3.18 -2.03
C LEU A 87 -12.89 4.04 -1.85
N SER A 88 -14.04 3.39 -1.93
CA SER A 88 -15.31 3.96 -1.48
C SER A 88 -16.23 2.83 -1.03
N GLY A 89 -17.07 3.15 -0.06
CA GLY A 89 -17.93 2.19 0.62
C GLY A 89 -18.35 2.75 1.95
N ASP A 90 -18.92 1.88 2.79
CA ASP A 90 -19.25 2.20 4.16
C ASP A 90 -17.98 2.62 4.94
N SER A 91 -17.99 3.84 5.48
CA SER A 91 -16.84 4.43 6.16
C SER A 91 -16.37 3.58 7.35
N ASP A 92 -17.29 3.06 8.16
CA ASP A 92 -16.93 2.27 9.34
C ASP A 92 -16.23 0.97 8.93
N LYS A 93 -16.73 0.31 7.87
CA LYS A 93 -16.07 -0.88 7.31
C LYS A 93 -14.70 -0.56 6.73
N LEU A 94 -14.55 0.57 6.06
CA LEU A 94 -13.27 0.98 5.50
C LEU A 94 -12.25 1.27 6.61
N TYR A 95 -12.61 2.07 7.61
CA TYR A 95 -11.69 2.47 8.67
C TYR A 95 -11.41 1.35 9.68
N GLN A 96 -12.45 0.73 10.21
CA GLN A 96 -12.30 -0.31 11.24
C GLN A 96 -11.96 -1.68 10.66
N GLY A 97 -12.17 -1.89 9.35
CA GLY A 97 -11.92 -3.16 8.68
C GLY A 97 -10.67 -3.16 7.80
N LEU A 98 -10.72 -2.43 6.68
CA LEU A 98 -9.66 -2.51 5.66
C LEU A 98 -8.41 -1.73 6.07
N LEU A 99 -8.57 -0.44 6.38
CA LEU A 99 -7.45 0.48 6.65
C LEU A 99 -6.76 0.19 7.98
N SER A 100 -7.44 -0.46 8.93
CA SER A 100 -6.88 -0.96 10.18
C SER A 100 -6.14 -2.30 10.04
N SER A 101 -6.07 -2.90 8.84
CA SER A 101 -5.46 -4.22 8.61
C SER A 101 -4.22 -4.17 7.69
N PRO A 102 -3.04 -3.80 8.24
CA PRO A 102 -1.77 -3.75 7.51
C PRO A 102 -1.42 -5.05 6.77
N VAL A 103 -1.68 -6.20 7.39
CA VAL A 103 -1.39 -7.51 6.82
C VAL A 103 -2.25 -7.78 5.59
N TYR A 104 -3.55 -7.47 5.69
CA TYR A 104 -4.47 -7.69 4.58
C TYR A 104 -4.15 -6.74 3.41
N LEU A 105 -3.87 -5.47 3.69
CA LEU A 105 -3.43 -4.49 2.68
C LEU A 105 -2.11 -4.91 2.02
N SER A 106 -1.12 -5.34 2.80
CA SER A 106 0.16 -5.84 2.27
C SER A 106 -0.06 -7.04 1.35
N SER A 107 -0.99 -7.95 1.69
CA SER A 107 -1.33 -9.10 0.84
C SER A 107 -2.03 -8.73 -0.48
N LEU A 108 -2.88 -7.69 -0.46
CA LEU A 108 -3.53 -7.15 -1.65
C LEU A 108 -2.50 -6.45 -2.55
N GLY A 109 -1.66 -5.59 -1.96
CA GLY A 109 -0.60 -4.88 -2.68
C GLY A 109 0.46 -5.83 -3.25
N ALA A 110 0.88 -6.85 -2.49
CA ALA A 110 1.84 -7.86 -2.93
C ALA A 110 1.41 -8.56 -4.22
N ARG A 111 0.11 -8.94 -4.32
CA ARG A 111 -0.44 -9.58 -5.53
C ARG A 111 -0.29 -8.70 -6.77
N ILE A 112 -0.46 -7.39 -6.63
CA ILE A 112 -0.31 -6.44 -7.74
C ILE A 112 1.18 -6.26 -8.06
N ILE A 113 2.00 -5.96 -7.05
CA ILE A 113 3.45 -5.70 -7.21
C ILE A 113 4.18 -6.92 -7.82
N GLU A 114 3.75 -8.13 -7.49
CA GLU A 114 4.27 -9.38 -8.04
C GLU A 114 3.98 -9.51 -9.55
N ALA A 115 2.75 -9.17 -9.96
CA ALA A 115 2.31 -9.30 -11.35
C ALA A 115 2.66 -8.08 -12.23
N CYS A 116 2.98 -6.93 -11.61
CA CYS A 116 3.23 -5.66 -12.27
C CYS A 116 4.69 -5.21 -12.00
N PRO A 117 5.65 -5.55 -12.87
CA PRO A 117 7.07 -5.28 -12.62
C PRO A 117 7.39 -3.78 -12.48
N ASP A 118 6.67 -2.90 -13.17
CA ASP A 118 6.92 -1.46 -13.12
C ASP A 118 6.30 -0.77 -11.88
N ILE A 119 5.43 -1.46 -11.14
CA ILE A 119 4.74 -0.91 -9.97
C ILE A 119 5.60 -1.15 -8.73
N GLY A 120 6.08 -0.04 -8.15
CA GLY A 120 6.83 -0.02 -6.91
C GLY A 120 5.97 0.24 -5.69
N MET A 121 4.76 0.77 -5.87
CA MET A 121 3.85 1.07 -4.76
C MET A 121 2.38 0.92 -5.15
N VAL A 122 1.57 0.46 -4.20
CA VAL A 122 0.10 0.50 -4.28
C VAL A 122 -0.43 1.31 -3.12
N SER A 123 -1.18 2.39 -3.38
CA SER A 123 -1.79 3.21 -2.33
C SER A 123 -3.28 2.92 -2.22
N PHE A 124 -3.74 2.54 -1.04
CA PHE A 124 -5.16 2.36 -0.74
C PHE A 124 -5.70 3.66 -0.13
N ASN A 125 -6.30 4.50 -0.97
CA ASN A 125 -6.70 5.86 -0.60
C ASN A 125 -8.18 5.91 -0.23
N HIS A 126 -8.52 6.66 0.80
CA HIS A 126 -9.91 7.03 1.09
C HIS A 126 -10.10 8.53 0.88
N TRP A 127 -11.21 8.92 0.23
CA TRP A 127 -11.45 10.29 -0.22
C TRP A 127 -11.52 11.35 0.90
N HIS A 128 -11.70 10.94 2.16
CA HIS A 128 -11.74 11.82 3.33
C HIS A 128 -10.45 11.80 4.17
N GLU A 129 -9.76 10.67 4.26
CA GLU A 129 -8.64 10.47 5.17
C GLU A 129 -7.55 9.68 4.47
N GLY A 130 -6.57 10.41 3.95
CA GLY A 130 -5.29 9.89 3.47
C GLY A 130 -5.34 8.56 2.70
N GLY A 131 -4.26 7.81 2.78
CA GLY A 131 -4.18 6.48 2.22
C GLY A 131 -3.15 5.65 2.95
N VAL A 132 -3.28 4.32 2.83
CA VAL A 132 -2.28 3.38 3.34
C VAL A 132 -1.45 2.88 2.17
N PRO A 133 -0.19 3.34 2.02
CA PRO A 133 0.69 2.86 0.97
C PRO A 133 1.24 1.48 1.29
N VAL A 134 1.39 0.64 0.27
CA VAL A 134 2.10 -0.63 0.28
C VAL A 134 3.27 -0.52 -0.70
N GLY A 135 4.49 -0.52 -0.17
CA GLY A 135 5.73 -0.42 -0.94
C GLY A 135 6.39 -1.77 -1.16
N PHE A 136 7.18 -1.89 -2.23
CA PHE A 136 8.06 -3.01 -2.50
C PHE A 136 9.49 -2.72 -2.04
N PHE A 137 10.13 -3.64 -1.33
CA PHE A 137 11.44 -3.41 -0.72
C PHE A 137 12.54 -4.28 -1.34
N PRO A 138 13.83 -3.93 -1.16
CA PRO A 138 14.96 -4.64 -1.79
C PRO A 138 15.07 -6.11 -1.38
N ASP A 139 14.48 -6.49 -0.24
CA ASP A 139 14.37 -7.88 0.20
C ASP A 139 13.21 -8.66 -0.45
N ALA A 140 12.65 -8.11 -1.51
CA ALA A 140 11.53 -8.66 -2.28
C ALA A 140 10.23 -8.84 -1.48
N THR A 141 10.04 -8.04 -0.43
CA THR A 141 8.79 -8.01 0.34
C THR A 141 7.93 -6.79 0.00
N ALA A 142 6.62 -6.92 0.16
CA ALA A 142 5.68 -5.81 0.09
C ALA A 142 5.15 -5.50 1.50
N ARG A 143 5.20 -4.24 1.93
CA ARG A 143 4.82 -3.82 3.29
C ARG A 143 4.06 -2.52 3.29
N THR A 144 3.09 -2.40 4.17
CA THR A 144 2.52 -1.10 4.52
C THR A 144 3.54 -0.24 5.26
N PHE A 145 3.51 1.06 5.02
CA PHE A 145 4.33 2.04 5.74
C PHE A 145 3.56 3.36 5.89
N GLN A 146 4.04 4.27 6.73
CA GLN A 146 3.50 5.63 6.84
C GLN A 146 4.61 6.64 6.62
N TRP A 147 4.35 7.74 5.94
CA TRP A 147 5.29 8.84 5.85
C TRP A 147 5.52 9.48 7.22
N VAL A 148 6.79 9.63 7.63
CA VAL A 148 7.11 10.52 8.76
C VAL A 148 7.08 11.93 8.20
N ASP A 149 6.30 12.78 8.86
CA ASP A 149 6.08 14.22 8.65
C ASP A 149 6.78 14.88 7.44
N LEU A 150 5.99 15.49 6.54
CA LEU A 150 6.40 16.06 5.25
C LEU A 150 7.16 17.40 5.36
N GLY A 151 7.69 17.73 6.55
CA GLY A 151 8.48 18.95 6.77
C GLY A 151 9.93 18.81 6.30
N GLU A 152 10.60 19.94 6.03
CA GLU A 152 12.06 19.96 5.88
C GLU A 152 12.72 19.54 7.20
N GLY A 153 13.23 18.32 7.26
CA GLY A 153 13.79 17.71 8.45
C GLY A 153 14.62 16.48 8.11
N PRO A 154 15.20 15.79 9.12
CA PRO A 154 16.06 14.62 8.91
C PRO A 154 15.35 13.45 8.20
N HIS A 155 14.03 13.52 8.08
CA HIS A 155 13.14 12.52 7.50
C HIS A 155 12.97 12.67 5.98
N THR A 156 13.77 13.51 5.32
CA THR A 156 13.79 13.62 3.85
C THR A 156 15.23 13.64 3.34
N ARG A 157 15.45 13.14 2.12
CA ARG A 157 16.74 13.27 1.42
C ARG A 157 16.52 13.49 -0.07
N GLN A 158 17.42 14.24 -0.70
CA GLN A 158 17.43 14.36 -2.15
C GLN A 158 18.25 13.23 -2.77
N VAL A 159 17.72 12.60 -3.82
CA VAL A 159 18.44 11.63 -4.65
C VAL A 159 18.26 11.99 -6.13
N PRO A 160 19.19 11.59 -7.01
CA PRO A 160 18.99 11.73 -8.45
C PRO A 160 17.75 10.92 -8.90
N GLY A 161 16.83 11.58 -9.58
CA GLY A 161 15.68 10.98 -10.24
C GLY A 161 16.04 10.37 -11.60
N GLU A 162 15.09 9.65 -12.20
CA GLU A 162 15.28 8.96 -13.50
C GLU A 162 15.50 9.92 -14.68
N ASP A 163 15.03 11.15 -14.56
CA ASP A 163 15.20 12.26 -15.51
C ASP A 163 16.48 13.08 -15.25
N GLY A 164 17.29 12.69 -14.26
CA GLY A 164 18.48 13.42 -13.83
C GLY A 164 18.18 14.62 -12.92
N MET A 165 16.91 14.92 -12.63
CA MET A 165 16.52 15.94 -11.65
C MET A 165 16.50 15.34 -10.25
N ASN A 166 16.90 16.10 -9.23
CA ASN A 166 16.82 15.62 -7.86
C ASN A 166 15.35 15.47 -7.44
N VAL A 167 15.03 14.31 -6.87
CA VAL A 167 13.73 14.02 -6.25
C VAL A 167 13.89 13.94 -4.74
N MET A 168 12.90 14.43 -4.02
CA MET A 168 12.84 14.27 -2.56
C MET A 168 12.31 12.88 -2.25
N GLN A 169 13.09 12.10 -1.52
CA GLN A 169 12.61 10.88 -0.88
C GLN A 169 12.19 11.18 0.55
N PHE A 170 11.18 10.45 1.02
CA PHE A 170 10.65 10.58 2.36
C PHE A 170 10.97 9.32 3.17
N GLU A 171 11.42 9.53 4.40
CA GLU A 171 11.53 8.50 5.42
C GLU A 171 10.13 8.07 5.85
N TRP A 172 9.98 6.80 6.18
CA TRP A 172 8.73 6.26 6.66
C TRP A 172 8.84 5.73 8.08
N GLY A 173 7.76 5.91 8.83
CA GLY A 173 7.53 5.27 10.11
C GLY A 173 6.93 3.91 9.84
N TYR A 174 7.48 2.89 10.47
CA TYR A 174 6.88 1.57 10.48
C TYR A 174 5.66 1.62 11.42
N TYR A 175 4.46 1.37 10.90
CA TYR A 175 3.33 1.07 11.78
C TYR A 175 3.56 -0.26 12.53
N PHE A 176 4.29 -1.19 11.91
CA PHE A 176 4.67 -2.47 12.51
C PHE A 176 5.96 -2.99 11.86
N SER A 177 7.11 -2.70 12.48
CA SER A 177 8.24 -3.62 12.49
C SER A 177 8.00 -4.57 13.67
N PRO A 178 8.25 -5.88 13.56
CA PRO A 178 8.00 -6.85 14.64
C PRO A 178 8.58 -6.42 15.98
#